data_AF-A0A2N5VCT2-F1
#
_entry.id   AF-A0A2N5VCT2-F1
#
_cell.length_a   1.000
_cell.length_b   1.000
_cell.length_c   1.000
_cell.angle_alpha   90.00
_cell.angle_beta   90.00
_cell.angle_gamma   90.00
#
_symmetry.space_group_name_H-M   'P 1'
#
loop_
_entity.id
_entity.type
_entity.pdbx_description
1 polymer ?
#
loop_
_entity_poly.entity_id
_entity_poly.type
_entity_poly.pdbx_seq_one_letter_code
_entity_poly.pdbx_strand_id
1 'polypeptide(L)' 'MSSLRFCRDCANLLYPRADKVHKVLTFACRNCDYFEEAARTDEERGDKWLVYRNDLMAESKESAGVTQDLHTDPTLVN' A
#
# COMPACT_ATOMS: atom_id res chain seq x y z
N MET A 1 -5.02 -4.34 2.43
CA MET A 1 -5.11 -3.05 1.69
C MET A 1 -3.97 -2.92 0.70
N SER A 2 -4.24 -2.37 -0.49
CA SER A 2 -3.18 -2.05 -1.45
C SER A 2 -2.26 -0.97 -0.85
N SER A 3 -0.96 -1.24 -0.78
CA SER A 3 0.05 -0.32 -0.25
C SER A 3 0.90 0.27 -1.38
N LEU A 4 1.24 1.55 -1.26
CA LEU A 4 2.17 2.20 -2.19
C LEU A 4 3.58 1.64 -2.00
N ARG A 5 4.30 1.46 -3.10
CA ARG A 5 5.68 0.96 -3.11
C ARG A 5 6.62 2.01 -3.66
N PHE A 6 7.81 2.08 -3.10
CA PHE A 6 8.81 3.06 -3.46
C PHE A 6 10.08 2.38 -3.98
N CYS A 7 10.69 3.01 -4.99
CA CYS A 7 11.94 2.56 -5.56
C CYS A 7 13.06 2.66 -4.52
N ARG A 8 13.82 1.58 -4.35
CA ARG A 8 14.95 1.55 -3.40
C ARG A 8 16.12 2.46 -3.80
N ASP A 9 16.25 2.79 -5.08
CA ASP A 9 17.39 3.55 -5.60
C ASP A 9 17.14 5.07 -5.61
N CYS A 10 15.90 5.51 -5.88
CA CYS A 10 15.58 6.93 -6.03
C CYS A 10 14.34 7.40 -5.25
N ALA A 11 13.76 6.54 -4.40
CA ALA A 11 12.58 6.83 -3.56
C ALA A 11 11.33 7.32 -4.32
N ASN A 12 11.29 7.19 -5.65
CA ASN A 12 10.11 7.49 -6.46
C ASN A 12 9.04 6.38 -6.36
N LEU A 13 7.80 6.74 -6.66
CA LEU A 13 6.68 5.79 -6.68
C LEU A 13 6.90 4.70 -7.75
N LEU A 14 6.64 3.45 -7.39
CA LEU A 14 6.60 2.34 -8.35
C LEU A 14 5.23 2.20 -8.98
N TYR A 15 5.21 1.92 -10.27
CA TYR A 15 4.00 1.77 -11.06
C TYR A 15 3.78 0.31 -11.45
N PRO A 16 2.53 -0.19 -11.41
CA PRO A 16 2.22 -1.55 -11.83
C PRO A 16 2.53 -1.74 -13.32
N ARG A 17 3.19 -2.85 -13.65
CA ARG A 17 3.61 -3.25 -14.99
C ARG A 17 3.44 -4.75 -15.16
N ALA A 18 2.81 -5.18 -16.24
CA ALA A 18 2.70 -6.60 -16.57
C ALA A 18 4.00 -7.12 -17.22
N ASP A 19 4.60 -8.17 -16.66
CA ASP A 19 5.58 -8.99 -17.37
C ASP A 19 4.82 -10.00 -18.24
N LYS A 20 4.84 -9.78 -19.56
CA LYS A 20 4.08 -10.60 -20.52
C LYS A 20 4.72 -11.98 -20.75
N VAL A 21 6.00 -12.15 -20.46
CA VAL A 21 6.72 -13.42 -20.69
C VAL A 21 6.42 -14.37 -19.54
N HIS A 22 6.64 -13.92 -18.30
CA HIS A 22 6.44 -14.73 -17.11
C HIS A 22 4.98 -14.69 -16.60
N LYS A 23 4.15 -13.80 -17.15
CA LYS A 23 2.74 -13.61 -16.78
C LYS A 23 2.55 -13.23 -15.30
N VAL A 24 3.44 -12.38 -14.78
CA VAL A 24 3.41 -11.88 -13.40
C VAL A 24 3.22 -10.37 -13.34
N LEU A 25 2.66 -9.89 -12.24
CA LEU A 25 2.58 -8.46 -11.94
C LEU A 25 3.91 -8.00 -11.36
N THR A 26 4.48 -6.95 -11.96
CA THR A 26 5.68 -6.26 -11.46
C THR A 26 5.35 -4.81 -11.12
N PHE A 27 6.18 -4.18 -10.31
CA PHE A 27 6.17 -2.78 -9.97
C PHE A 27 7.49 -2.15 -10.43
N ALA A 28 7.44 -1.17 -11.32
CA ALA A 28 8.62 -0.58 -11.94
C ALA A 28 8.69 0.92 -11.70
N CYS A 29 9.90 1.43 -11.51
CA CYS A 29 10.16 2.86 -11.44
C CYS A 29 10.07 3.47 -12.85
N ARG A 30 9.66 4.73 -12.96
CA ARG A 30 9.69 5.49 -14.22
C ARG A 30 10.94 6.36 -14.38
N ASN A 31 11.74 6.48 -13.31
CA ASN A 31 12.90 7.37 -13.26
C ASN A 31 14.23 6.62 -13.31
N CYS A 32 14.23 5.30 -13.17
CA CYS A 32 15.40 4.43 -13.27
C CYS A 32 14.96 3.00 -13.64
N ASP A 33 15.92 2.10 -13.80
CA ASP A 33 15.68 0.72 -14.26
C ASP A 33 15.19 -0.24 -13.17
N TYR A 34 14.99 0.25 -11.94
CA TYR A 34 14.52 -0.59 -10.84
C TYR A 34 13.10 -1.11 -11.07
N PHE A 35 12.92 -2.41 -10.85
CA PHE A 35 11.62 -3.06 -10.78
C PHE A 35 11.65 -4.22 -9.78
N GLU A 36 10.47 -4.62 -9.32
CA GLU A 36 10.28 -5.76 -8.42
C GLU A 36 8.98 -6.51 -8.74
N GLU A 37 8.90 -7.80 -8.38
CA GLU A 37 7.66 -8.57 -8.47
C GLU A 37 6.67 -8.17 -7.36
N ALA A 38 5.38 -8.22 -7.68
CA ALA A 38 4.34 -7.88 -6.71
C ALA A 38 4.35 -8.81 -5.49
N ALA A 39 4.46 -10.12 -5.69
CA ALA A 39 4.58 -11.11 -4.61
C ALA A 39 5.51 -12.24 -5.07
N ARG A 40 6.33 -12.78 -4.17
CA ARG A 40 7.29 -13.85 -4.51
C ARG A 40 6.76 -15.26 -4.27
N THR A 41 5.75 -15.40 -3.42
CA THR A 41 5.10 -16.68 -3.12
C THR A 41 3.58 -16.56 -3.24
N ASP A 42 2.91 -17.70 -3.39
CA ASP A 42 1.44 -17.74 -3.48
C ASP A 42 0.76 -17.32 -2.16
N GLU A 43 1.43 -17.50 -1.02
CA GLU A 43 0.93 -17.03 0.28
C GLU A 43 0.93 -15.49 0.36
N GLU A 44 1.89 -14.85 -0.29
CA GLU A 44 2.01 -13.39 -0.33
C GLU A 44 1.07 -12.71 -1.34
N ARG A 45 0.38 -13.51 -2.17
CA ARG A 45 -0.40 -13.05 -3.33
C ARG A 45 -1.45 -12.00 -2.98
N GLY A 46 -2.16 -12.19 -1.85
CA GLY A 46 -3.40 -11.49 -1.48
C GLY A 46 -3.42 -9.98 -1.75
N ASP A 47 -3.12 -9.17 -0.73
CA ASP A 47 -3.14 -7.71 -0.86
C ASP A 47 -2.06 -7.16 -1.80
N LYS A 48 -0.99 -7.93 -2.05
CA LYS A 48 0.14 -7.48 -2.86
C LYS A 48 -0.16 -7.40 -4.36
N TRP A 49 -1.09 -8.20 -4.87
CA TRP A 49 -1.52 -8.15 -6.28
C TRP A 49 -2.67 -7.18 -6.54
N LEU A 50 -3.30 -6.67 -5.49
CA LEU A 50 -4.37 -5.71 -5.58
C LEU A 50 -3.81 -4.33 -5.96
N VAL A 51 -3.98 -3.93 -7.21
CA VAL A 51 -3.50 -2.63 -7.72
C VAL A 51 -4.36 -1.47 -7.22
N TYR A 52 -5.66 -1.68 -7.11
CA TYR A 52 -6.61 -0.64 -6.74
C TYR A 52 -7.81 -1.24 -6.03
N ARG A 53 -8.29 -0.56 -4.99
CA ARG A 53 -9.54 -0.86 -4.30
C ARG A 53 -10.32 0.44 -4.15
N ASN A 54 -11.53 0.48 -4.71
CA ASN A 54 -12.48 1.53 -4.41
C ASN A 54 -13.27 1.13 -3.17
N ASP A 55 -13.09 1.86 -2.07
CA ASP A 55 -13.81 1.61 -0.83
C ASP A 55 -14.91 2.66 -0.64
N LEU A 56 -16.16 2.24 -0.84
CA LEU A 56 -17.33 3.12 -0.79
C LEU A 56 -17.83 3.37 0.63
N MET A 57 -17.48 2.49 1.57
CA MET A 57 -17.84 2.59 2.99
C MET A 57 -16.56 2.62 3.81
N ALA A 58 -16.12 3.81 4.20
CA ALA A 58 -14.85 4.01 4.88
C ALA A 58 -14.92 3.64 6.38
N GLU A 59 -15.13 2.37 6.70
CA GLU A 59 -15.09 1.85 8.09
C GLU A 59 -13.71 2.01 8.75
N SER A 60 -12.63 2.09 7.95
CA SER A 60 -11.25 2.18 8.44
C SER A 60 -10.86 3.46 9.21
N LYS A 61 -11.79 4.39 9.43
CA LYS A 61 -11.54 5.69 10.09
C LYS A 61 -12.14 5.82 11.49
N GLU A 62 -12.77 4.78 12.03
CA GLU A 62 -13.52 4.89 13.30
C GLU A 62 -12.66 5.21 14.53
N SER A 63 -11.34 5.00 14.49
CA SER A 63 -10.43 5.26 15.61
C SER A 63 -9.30 6.26 15.31
N ALA A 64 -9.46 7.09 14.26
CA ALA A 64 -8.49 8.13 13.98
C ALA A 64 -8.45 9.14 15.14
N GLY A 65 -7.26 9.38 15.71
CA GLY A 65 -7.07 10.33 16.82
C GLY A 65 -7.13 9.72 18.23
N VAL A 66 -7.24 8.39 18.36
CA VAL A 66 -6.98 7.73 19.66
C VAL A 66 -5.47 7.79 19.94
N THR A 67 -5.06 8.80 20.70
CA THR A 67 -3.70 8.94 21.23
C THR A 67 -3.63 8.40 22.66
N GLN A 68 -2.41 8.19 23.18
CA GLN A 68 -2.24 7.70 24.56
C GLN A 68 -2.74 8.72 25.60
N ASP A 69 -2.73 9.99 25.22
CA ASP A 69 -3.02 11.20 25.97
C ASP A 69 -4.48 11.65 25.82
N LEU A 70 -5.31 10.89 25.09
CA LEU A 70 -6.73 11.16 24.88
C LEU A 70 -7.50 11.33 26.20
N HIS A 71 -7.14 10.58 27.24
CA HIS A 71 -7.76 10.68 28.58
C HIS A 71 -7.50 12.04 29.28
N THR A 72 -6.51 12.80 28.82
CA THR A 72 -6.17 14.10 29.40
C THR A 72 -6.89 15.27 28.73
N ASP A 73 -7.62 15.03 27.64
CA ASP A 73 -8.35 16.07 26.92
C ASP A 73 -9.62 16.47 27.69
N PRO A 74 -9.68 17.70 28.26
CA PRO A 74 -10.82 18.15 29.06
C PRO A 74 -12.06 18.46 28.22
N THR A 75 -11.95 18.42 26.88
CA THR A 75 -13.05 18.70 25.94
C THR A 75 -13.76 17.44 25.47
N LEU A 76 -13.21 16.25 25.74
CA LEU A 76 -13.88 14.98 25.49
C LEU A 76 -14.87 14.69 26.61
N VAL A 77 -16.09 14.32 26.20
CA VAL A 77 -17.15 13.93 27.13
C VAL A 77 -16.83 12.51 27.64
N ASN A 78 -16.62 12.38 28.95
CA ASN A 78 -16.54 11.09 29.63
C ASN A 78 -17.83 10.29 29.48
#